data_AF-A0A821YS96-F1
#
_entry.id   AF-A0A821YS96-F1
#
_cell.length_a   1.000
_cell.length_b   1.000
_cell.length_c   1.000
_cell.angle_alpha   90.00
_cell.angle_beta   90.00
_cell.angle_gamma   90.00
#
_symmetry.space_group_name_H-M   'P 1'
#
loop_
_entity.id
_entity.type
_entity.pdbx_description
1 polymer ?
#
loop_
_entity_poly.entity_id
_entity_poly.type
_entity_poly.pdbx_seq_one_letter_code
_entity_poly.pdbx_strand_id
1 'polypeptide(L)'
;MGNSKHKKNHRRHHHRSKDKTDDDNKDRSRDRRRSPSSSSSSSSSSSSSNNNSTTTDEEEYREKQITNKGKTMEQIEEERQAMRSEKKRQRELRKVYETSHEKRQRRLAKKMEKEKKKKTALGWDAEHMGMTNANNPYGDEKLLETFVWTKKLEKKGLSDVPAEHLKILTAQRVEENKMELEKLKKQRLERERQKEAMEKEKEFLQRIKEAEYYREWEKQEDSFHYNQVRLRSKIRITDGRAKPIDLLAHYINDDDDDLAVEMHEPSTYLNGLTIRDLEDLLADIKVYTELEQQQKSGIKSNYYDAQYWQDITTITEDELAKLRKLSSQLYHDQRIDDRREGINTAVFQDVTETFKNKTPQQLEQLEQRI
;
A
#
# COMPACT_ATOMS: atom_id res chain seq x y z
N MET A 1 24.62 17.86 61.69
CA MET A 1 24.13 16.95 62.75
C MET A 1 23.47 15.77 62.04
N GLY A 2 24.07 14.59 61.89
CA GLY A 2 24.82 13.82 62.86
C GLY A 2 23.84 12.96 63.65
N ASN A 3 23.47 11.78 63.14
CA ASN A 3 23.16 10.65 64.01
C ASN A 3 23.35 9.30 63.31
N SER A 4 24.34 8.60 63.86
CA SER A 4 24.74 7.22 63.63
C SER A 4 24.06 6.30 64.65
N LYS A 5 24.27 4.98 64.50
CA LYS A 5 24.04 3.81 65.41
C LYS A 5 22.89 2.90 64.95
N HIS A 6 22.99 1.57 64.94
CA HIS A 6 24.05 0.63 65.31
C HIS A 6 23.75 -0.76 64.71
N LYS A 7 24.81 -1.51 64.39
CA LYS A 7 24.82 -2.94 64.05
C LYS A 7 24.39 -3.83 65.23
N LYS A 8 23.86 -5.03 64.96
CA LYS A 8 24.18 -6.25 65.73
C LYS A 8 24.08 -7.51 64.86
N ASN A 9 25.21 -8.20 64.78
CA ASN A 9 25.41 -9.54 64.22
C ASN A 9 24.93 -10.61 65.20
N HIS A 10 24.36 -11.72 64.71
CA HIS A 10 24.50 -13.01 65.38
C HIS A 10 24.79 -14.14 64.37
N ARG A 11 26.02 -14.66 64.47
CA ARG A 11 26.46 -15.96 63.95
C ARG A 11 25.92 -17.07 64.85
N ARG A 12 25.44 -18.19 64.27
CA ARG A 12 25.52 -19.51 64.91
C ARG A 12 25.77 -20.60 63.86
N HIS A 13 26.91 -21.27 64.04
CA HIS A 13 27.27 -22.56 63.44
C HIS A 13 26.29 -23.65 63.89
N HIS A 14 26.08 -24.71 63.10
CA HIS A 14 26.06 -26.10 63.63
C HIS A 14 26.17 -27.18 62.52
N HIS A 15 27.30 -27.87 62.59
CA HIS A 15 27.58 -29.30 62.44
C HIS A 15 26.78 -30.20 61.47
N ARG A 16 27.52 -30.55 60.41
CA ARG A 16 27.66 -31.82 59.70
C ARG A 16 27.38 -33.08 60.55
N SER A 17 26.43 -33.89 60.10
CA SER A 17 26.38 -35.33 60.36
C SER A 17 26.30 -36.06 59.02
N LYS A 18 27.26 -36.95 58.83
CA LYS A 18 27.53 -37.73 57.64
C LYS A 18 27.12 -39.15 58.03
N ASP A 19 26.11 -39.70 57.37
CA ASP A 19 25.84 -41.13 57.50
C ASP A 19 25.82 -41.80 56.13
N LYS A 20 26.55 -42.91 56.10
CA LYS A 20 26.80 -43.81 54.97
C LYS A 20 25.97 -45.05 55.25
N THR A 21 25.33 -45.61 54.22
CA THR A 21 25.01 -47.04 53.97
C THR A 21 23.93 -47.03 52.87
N ASP A 22 23.79 -47.96 51.95
CA ASP A 22 24.59 -49.12 51.55
C ASP A 22 24.21 -49.43 50.10
N ASP A 23 25.14 -50.10 49.42
CA ASP A 23 24.95 -50.79 48.14
C ASP A 23 23.70 -51.68 48.16
N ASP A 24 22.90 -51.64 47.09
CA ASP A 24 22.19 -52.84 46.67
C ASP A 24 21.98 -52.86 45.15
N ASN A 25 22.89 -53.56 44.48
CA ASN A 25 22.79 -53.96 43.08
C ASN A 25 21.70 -55.03 42.93
N LYS A 26 20.65 -54.75 42.15
CA LYS A 26 19.77 -55.79 41.63
C LYS A 26 19.48 -55.60 40.15
N ASP A 27 20.35 -56.24 39.36
CA ASP A 27 20.08 -56.77 38.04
C ASP A 27 18.78 -57.59 38.04
N ARG A 28 17.74 -57.14 37.32
CA ARG A 28 16.66 -58.03 36.82
C ARG A 28 16.10 -57.55 35.48
N SER A 29 16.64 -58.15 34.44
CA SER A 29 15.94 -58.84 33.34
C SER A 29 14.70 -58.15 32.72
N ARG A 30 14.93 -57.73 31.48
CA ARG A 30 13.98 -57.58 30.37
C ARG A 30 12.83 -58.59 30.43
N ASP A 31 11.61 -58.10 30.30
CA ASP A 31 10.54 -58.86 29.66
C ASP A 31 9.73 -57.99 28.71
N ARG A 32 9.82 -58.35 27.42
CA ARG A 32 9.09 -57.77 26.30
C ARG A 32 7.72 -58.43 26.24
N ARG A 33 6.68 -57.76 26.71
CA ARG A 33 5.30 -58.19 26.44
C ARG A 33 4.77 -57.47 25.20
N ARG A 34 4.76 -58.23 24.10
CA ARG A 34 3.99 -57.97 22.86
C ARG A 34 2.50 -57.96 23.22
N SER A 35 1.83 -56.84 22.97
CA SER A 35 0.37 -56.80 22.90
C SER A 35 -0.07 -56.87 21.43
N PRO A 36 -1.07 -57.71 21.10
CA PRO A 36 -1.48 -57.95 19.72
C PRO A 36 -2.47 -56.89 19.19
N SER A 37 -2.34 -56.68 17.89
CA SER A 37 -3.22 -56.02 16.93
C SER A 37 -4.67 -55.74 17.33
N SER A 38 -5.04 -54.45 17.34
CA SER A 38 -6.40 -54.01 16.99
C SER A 38 -6.37 -53.36 15.62
N SER A 39 -6.99 -54.04 14.66
CA SER A 39 -7.34 -53.54 13.33
C SER A 39 -8.43 -52.48 13.46
N SER A 40 -8.10 -51.23 13.16
CA SER A 40 -9.10 -50.20 12.87
C SER A 40 -8.72 -49.50 11.57
N SER A 41 -9.38 -49.95 10.51
CA SER A 41 -9.54 -49.25 9.25
C SER A 41 -10.31 -47.95 9.49
N SER A 42 -9.64 -46.81 9.32
CA SER A 42 -10.30 -45.52 9.12
C SER A 42 -9.47 -44.69 8.16
N SER A 43 -9.85 -44.78 6.90
CA SER A 43 -9.51 -43.82 5.86
C SER A 43 -10.22 -42.50 6.15
N SER A 44 -9.47 -41.50 6.60
CA SER A 44 -9.90 -40.10 6.60
C SER A 44 -8.74 -39.24 6.13
N SER A 45 -8.76 -38.94 4.84
CA SER A 45 -7.95 -37.92 4.19
C SER A 45 -8.39 -36.54 4.70
N SER A 46 -7.66 -35.98 5.65
CA SER A 46 -7.71 -34.56 5.98
C SER A 46 -6.38 -33.93 5.57
N SER A 47 -6.40 -33.35 4.38
CA SER A 47 -5.36 -32.46 3.85
C SER A 47 -5.27 -31.20 4.70
N SER A 48 -4.31 -31.17 5.62
CA SER A 48 -3.85 -29.94 6.26
C SER A 48 -2.61 -29.45 5.51
N SER A 49 -2.83 -28.53 4.58
CA SER A 49 -1.80 -27.84 3.80
C SER A 49 -0.95 -26.95 4.70
N ASN A 50 0.11 -27.51 5.26
CA ASN A 50 1.25 -26.73 5.75
C ASN A 50 2.16 -26.40 4.56
N ASN A 51 1.88 -25.27 3.91
CA ASN A 51 2.72 -24.70 2.87
C ASN A 51 4.03 -24.19 3.47
N ASN A 52 5.02 -25.08 3.52
CA ASN A 52 6.42 -24.76 3.35
C ASN A 52 7.10 -26.02 2.79
N SER A 53 6.73 -26.37 1.56
CA SER A 53 7.42 -27.35 0.74
C SER A 53 8.43 -26.60 -0.12
N THR A 54 9.71 -26.84 0.13
CA THR A 54 10.78 -26.51 -0.79
C THR A 54 10.47 -27.13 -2.15
N THR A 55 10.53 -26.34 -3.22
CA THR A 55 10.17 -26.73 -4.60
C THR A 55 10.88 -27.99 -5.12
N THR A 56 11.94 -28.42 -4.45
CA THR A 56 12.74 -29.60 -4.75
C THR A 56 12.05 -30.94 -4.41
N ASP A 57 11.13 -30.99 -3.43
CA ASP A 57 10.52 -32.25 -2.97
C ASP A 57 9.32 -32.71 -3.84
N GLU A 58 8.62 -31.78 -4.50
CA GLU A 58 7.47 -32.08 -5.40
C GLU A 58 7.93 -32.69 -6.74
N GLU A 59 9.05 -32.21 -7.31
CA GLU A 59 9.62 -32.77 -8.54
C GLU A 59 10.13 -34.20 -8.33
N GLU A 60 10.80 -34.46 -7.20
CA GLU A 60 11.36 -35.77 -6.88
C GLU A 60 10.25 -36.83 -6.67
N TYR A 61 9.07 -36.42 -6.20
CA TYR A 61 7.93 -37.32 -6.01
C TYR A 61 7.26 -37.67 -7.35
N ARG A 62 7.10 -36.71 -8.25
CA ARG A 62 6.58 -36.95 -9.61
C ARG A 62 7.50 -37.83 -10.44
N GLU A 63 8.80 -37.62 -10.37
CA GLU A 63 9.80 -38.41 -11.11
C GLU A 63 9.77 -39.89 -10.65
N LYS A 64 9.71 -40.14 -9.34
CA LYS A 64 9.58 -41.50 -8.77
C LYS A 64 8.30 -42.22 -9.18
N GLN A 65 7.19 -41.51 -9.38
CA GLN A 65 5.94 -42.10 -9.86
C GLN A 65 6.02 -42.53 -11.33
N ILE A 66 6.77 -41.79 -12.15
CA ILE A 66 6.99 -42.11 -13.56
C ILE A 66 7.95 -43.31 -13.70
N THR A 67 9.02 -43.37 -12.91
CA THR A 67 10.02 -44.46 -12.97
C THR A 67 9.56 -45.78 -12.35
N ASN A 68 8.57 -45.74 -11.46
CA ASN A 68 8.01 -46.94 -10.81
C ASN A 68 6.84 -47.56 -11.59
N LYS A 69 6.36 -46.90 -12.64
CA LYS A 69 5.28 -47.39 -13.49
C LYS A 69 5.75 -48.63 -14.27
N GLY A 70 5.18 -49.79 -13.95
CA GLY A 70 5.50 -51.07 -14.61
C GLY A 70 6.54 -51.95 -13.87
N LYS A 71 7.11 -51.48 -12.76
CA LYS A 71 7.96 -52.29 -11.88
C LYS A 71 7.10 -53.04 -10.86
N THR A 72 7.44 -54.29 -10.56
CA THR A 72 6.74 -55.04 -9.51
C THR A 72 7.07 -54.46 -8.13
N MET A 73 6.19 -54.67 -7.14
CA MET A 73 6.42 -54.21 -5.75
C MET A 73 7.79 -54.68 -5.22
N GLU A 74 8.18 -55.90 -5.58
CA GLU A 74 9.47 -56.49 -5.23
C GLU A 74 10.65 -55.72 -5.86
N GLN A 75 10.56 -55.33 -7.14
CA GLN A 75 11.59 -54.53 -7.81
C GLN A 75 11.74 -53.12 -7.22
N ILE A 76 10.63 -52.49 -6.81
CA ILE A 76 10.66 -51.15 -6.16
C ILE A 76 11.29 -51.25 -4.76
N GLU A 77 10.98 -52.32 -4.03
CA GLU A 77 11.55 -52.59 -2.72
C GLU A 77 13.05 -52.91 -2.82
N GLU A 78 13.47 -53.72 -3.80
CA GLU A 78 14.86 -53.99 -4.12
C GLU A 78 15.63 -52.74 -4.52
N GLU A 79 15.05 -51.88 -5.38
CA GLU A 79 15.67 -50.60 -5.77
C GLU A 79 15.82 -49.66 -4.56
N ARG A 80 14.83 -49.61 -3.67
CA ARG A 80 14.93 -48.88 -2.39
C ARG A 80 16.01 -49.48 -1.48
N GLN A 81 16.16 -50.79 -1.44
CA GLN A 81 17.20 -51.45 -0.65
C GLN A 81 18.59 -51.20 -1.24
N ALA A 82 18.72 -51.24 -2.57
CA ALA A 82 19.95 -50.91 -3.31
C ALA A 82 20.33 -49.44 -3.13
N MET A 83 19.37 -48.52 -3.19
CA MET A 83 19.61 -47.10 -2.91
C MET A 83 20.02 -46.85 -1.46
N ARG A 84 19.45 -47.58 -0.49
CA ARG A 84 19.86 -47.51 0.92
C ARG A 84 21.26 -48.09 1.13
N SER A 85 21.59 -49.21 0.48
CA SER A 85 22.91 -49.83 0.58
C SER A 85 23.98 -48.98 -0.10
N GLU A 86 23.69 -48.38 -1.27
CA GLU A 86 24.60 -47.48 -1.96
C GLU A 86 24.80 -46.18 -1.20
N LYS A 87 23.73 -45.58 -0.64
CA LYS A 87 23.85 -44.40 0.23
C LYS A 87 24.63 -44.71 1.51
N LYS A 88 24.54 -45.94 2.02
CA LYS A 88 25.35 -46.42 3.15
C LYS A 88 26.82 -46.56 2.72
N ARG A 89 27.09 -47.15 1.55
CA ARG A 89 28.42 -47.29 0.96
C ARG A 89 29.07 -45.93 0.71
N GLN A 90 28.34 -44.97 0.14
CA GLN A 90 28.80 -43.59 -0.08
C GLN A 90 29.09 -42.87 1.24
N ARG A 91 28.24 -43.05 2.27
CA ARG A 91 28.50 -42.50 3.62
C ARG A 91 29.72 -43.15 4.27
N GLU A 92 30.00 -44.41 4.00
CA GLU A 92 31.17 -45.13 4.50
C GLU A 92 32.43 -44.69 3.76
N LEU A 93 32.39 -44.61 2.43
CA LEU A 93 33.46 -44.03 1.60
C LEU A 93 33.77 -42.60 2.03
N ARG A 94 32.76 -41.75 2.21
CA ARG A 94 32.95 -40.37 2.72
C ARG A 94 33.59 -40.34 4.10
N LYS A 95 33.34 -41.34 4.97
CA LYS A 95 33.99 -41.47 6.29
C LYS A 95 35.43 -42.00 6.22
N VAL A 96 35.77 -42.73 5.16
CA VAL A 96 37.11 -43.29 4.93
C VAL A 96 38.04 -42.24 4.33
N TYR A 97 37.54 -41.42 3.40
CA TYR A 97 38.26 -40.28 2.84
C TYR A 97 38.21 -39.03 3.75
N GLU A 98 37.47 -39.09 4.86
CA GLU A 98 37.35 -37.99 5.82
C GLU A 98 38.69 -37.73 6.50
N THR A 99 39.20 -36.52 6.36
CA THR A 99 40.38 -36.09 7.11
C THR A 99 40.09 -36.13 8.63
N SER A 100 41.14 -36.29 9.45
CA SER A 100 40.98 -36.34 10.92
C SER A 100 40.27 -35.11 11.49
N HIS A 101 40.44 -33.96 10.84
CA HIS A 101 39.78 -32.69 11.14
C HIS A 101 38.27 -32.72 10.81
N GLU A 102 37.90 -33.22 9.64
CA GLU A 102 36.49 -33.29 9.21
C GLU A 102 35.69 -34.30 10.07
N LYS A 103 36.32 -35.40 10.48
CA LYS A 103 35.75 -36.35 11.44
C LYS A 103 35.47 -35.71 12.80
N ARG A 104 36.32 -34.77 13.24
CA ARG A 104 36.11 -33.97 14.46
C ARG A 104 34.93 -33.01 14.30
N GLN A 105 34.84 -32.31 13.16
CA GLN A 105 33.73 -31.41 12.85
C GLN A 105 32.39 -32.14 12.79
N ARG A 106 32.31 -33.33 12.16
CA ARG A 106 31.07 -34.13 12.15
C ARG A 106 30.63 -34.54 13.55
N ARG A 107 31.58 -34.93 14.40
CA ARG A 107 31.29 -35.29 15.81
C ARG A 107 30.79 -34.08 16.60
N LEU A 108 31.37 -32.90 16.35
CA LEU A 108 30.91 -31.63 16.94
C LEU A 108 29.52 -31.24 16.44
N ALA A 109 29.26 -31.27 15.13
CA ALA A 109 27.96 -30.96 14.56
C ALA A 109 26.86 -31.91 15.08
N LYS A 110 27.13 -33.22 15.12
CA LYS A 110 26.21 -34.21 15.72
C LYS A 110 25.97 -33.96 17.21
N LYS A 111 26.95 -33.42 17.93
CA LYS A 111 26.80 -33.03 19.33
C LYS A 111 25.92 -31.78 19.45
N MET A 112 26.18 -30.74 18.66
CA MET A 112 25.40 -29.51 18.61
C MET A 112 23.95 -29.75 18.18
N GLU A 113 23.69 -30.61 17.21
CA GLU A 113 22.33 -30.96 16.76
C GLU A 113 21.55 -31.72 17.84
N LYS A 114 22.20 -32.67 18.53
CA LYS A 114 21.60 -33.35 19.68
C LYS A 114 21.29 -32.37 20.81
N GLU A 115 22.14 -31.37 21.03
CA GLU A 115 21.93 -30.34 22.03
C GLU A 115 20.79 -29.40 21.64
N LYS A 116 20.74 -28.94 20.38
CA LYS A 116 19.65 -28.13 19.83
C LYS A 116 18.32 -28.87 19.95
N LYS A 117 18.28 -30.16 19.58
CA LYS A 117 17.07 -31.00 19.69
C LYS A 117 16.60 -31.17 21.13
N LYS A 118 17.53 -31.26 22.09
CA LYS A 118 17.19 -31.28 23.53
C LYS A 118 16.63 -29.93 23.99
N LYS A 119 17.23 -28.81 23.59
CA LYS A 119 16.76 -27.45 23.92
C LYS A 119 15.37 -27.17 23.37
N THR A 120 15.11 -27.49 22.10
CA THR A 120 13.79 -27.31 21.49
C THR A 120 12.74 -28.20 22.16
N ALA A 121 13.10 -29.43 22.56
CA ALA A 121 12.18 -30.33 23.27
C ALA A 121 11.81 -29.84 24.67
N LEU A 122 12.64 -28.99 25.29
CA LEU A 122 12.35 -28.31 26.56
C LEU A 122 11.52 -27.02 26.39
N GLY A 123 11.09 -26.67 25.17
CA GLY A 123 10.26 -25.49 24.91
C GLY A 123 11.02 -24.17 24.92
N TRP A 124 12.34 -24.20 24.69
CA TRP A 124 13.18 -23.00 24.65
C TRP A 124 12.96 -22.21 23.36
N ASP A 125 12.61 -20.93 23.48
CA ASP A 125 12.31 -20.04 22.37
C ASP A 125 13.58 -19.64 21.56
N ALA A 126 13.41 -19.06 20.37
CA ALA A 126 14.53 -18.70 19.48
C ALA A 126 15.57 -17.78 20.15
N GLU A 127 15.13 -16.90 21.04
CA GLU A 127 15.95 -16.01 21.86
C GLU A 127 16.76 -16.76 22.95
N HIS A 128 16.24 -17.88 23.44
CA HIS A 128 16.85 -18.67 24.52
C HIS A 128 17.84 -19.73 23.99
N MET A 129 17.85 -20.02 22.68
CA MET A 129 18.73 -21.03 22.08
C MET A 129 20.24 -20.73 22.23
N GLY A 130 20.62 -19.48 22.51
CA GLY A 130 22.01 -19.05 22.73
C GLY A 130 22.58 -19.38 24.11
N MET A 131 21.74 -19.69 25.10
CA MET A 131 22.23 -20.02 26.43
C MET A 131 22.61 -21.50 26.48
N THR A 132 23.82 -21.78 26.96
CA THR A 132 24.32 -23.14 27.22
C THR A 132 24.59 -23.26 28.72
N ASN A 133 24.63 -24.48 29.28
CA ASN A 133 25.01 -24.67 30.69
C ASN A 133 26.36 -24.02 31.05
N ALA A 134 27.25 -23.81 30.06
CA ALA A 134 28.56 -23.19 30.25
C ALA A 134 28.56 -21.65 30.05
N ASN A 135 27.51 -21.09 29.45
CA ASN A 135 27.39 -19.65 29.16
C ASN A 135 26.08 -19.10 29.75
N ASN A 136 25.75 -19.55 30.95
CA ASN A 136 24.55 -19.14 31.66
C ASN A 136 24.83 -17.85 32.45
N PRO A 137 24.14 -16.72 32.16
CA PRO A 137 24.31 -15.46 32.87
C PRO A 137 24.03 -15.54 34.38
N TYR A 138 23.27 -16.55 34.81
CA TYR A 138 22.84 -16.74 36.19
C TYR A 138 23.69 -17.75 36.97
N GLY A 139 24.75 -18.29 36.35
CA GLY A 139 25.71 -19.19 37.02
C GLY A 139 25.16 -20.56 37.40
N ASP A 140 24.03 -20.99 36.84
CA ASP A 140 23.48 -22.33 37.09
C ASP A 140 24.08 -23.36 36.10
N GLU A 141 24.76 -24.37 36.66
CA GLU A 141 25.46 -25.45 35.94
C GLU A 141 24.49 -26.45 35.28
N LYS A 142 23.23 -26.49 35.72
CA LYS A 142 22.21 -27.48 35.34
C LYS A 142 21.02 -26.85 34.64
N LEU A 143 21.24 -25.79 33.88
CA LEU A 143 20.20 -25.04 33.15
C LEU A 143 19.32 -25.91 32.22
N LEU A 144 19.88 -26.98 31.67
CA LEU A 144 19.17 -27.95 30.81
C LEU A 144 18.42 -29.05 31.57
N GLU A 145 18.52 -29.12 32.91
CA GLU A 145 17.75 -30.07 33.71
C GLU A 145 16.36 -29.50 34.01
N THR A 146 15.32 -30.33 33.89
CA THR A 146 13.95 -29.91 34.21
C THR A 146 13.81 -29.78 35.72
N PHE A 147 13.61 -28.55 36.20
CA PHE A 147 13.39 -28.28 37.61
C PHE A 147 12.13 -28.98 38.13
N VAL A 148 12.28 -29.75 39.22
CA VAL A 148 11.16 -30.43 39.89
C VAL A 148 10.94 -29.79 41.25
N TRP A 149 9.77 -29.21 41.45
CA TRP A 149 9.40 -28.65 42.75
C TRP A 149 8.89 -29.75 43.69
N THR A 150 9.82 -30.48 44.29
CA THR A 150 9.57 -31.66 45.16
C THR A 150 8.53 -31.37 46.25
N LYS A 151 8.67 -30.25 46.96
CA LYS A 151 7.73 -29.80 48.01
C LYS A 151 6.31 -29.52 47.51
N LYS A 152 6.17 -29.11 46.24
CA LYS A 152 4.86 -28.87 45.60
C LYS A 152 4.22 -30.19 45.13
N LEU A 153 5.02 -31.17 44.73
CA LEU A 153 4.54 -32.52 44.44
C LEU A 153 4.04 -33.22 45.71
N GLU A 154 4.80 -33.12 46.80
CA GLU A 154 4.45 -33.64 48.13
C GLU A 154 3.14 -33.00 48.65
N LYS A 155 3.04 -31.67 48.61
CA LYS A 155 1.82 -30.94 49.00
C LYS A 155 0.59 -31.29 48.14
N LYS A 156 0.79 -31.73 46.90
CA LYS A 156 -0.29 -32.17 46.00
C LYS A 156 -0.63 -33.65 46.13
N GLY A 157 0.05 -34.40 47.01
CA GLY A 157 -0.15 -35.85 47.14
C GLY A 157 0.32 -36.65 45.93
N LEU A 158 1.19 -36.06 45.10
CA LEU A 158 1.72 -36.64 43.86
C LEU A 158 3.18 -37.10 44.03
N SER A 159 3.65 -37.28 45.27
CA SER A 159 5.02 -37.76 45.58
C SER A 159 5.29 -39.16 45.05
N ASP A 160 4.27 -40.03 45.09
CA ASP A 160 4.41 -41.47 44.79
C ASP A 160 4.00 -41.81 43.35
N VAL A 161 3.61 -40.79 42.57
CA VAL A 161 3.21 -40.94 41.16
C VAL A 161 4.45 -41.12 40.28
N PRO A 162 4.46 -42.08 39.34
CA PRO A 162 5.60 -42.31 38.47
C PRO A 162 6.05 -41.03 37.75
N ALA A 163 7.36 -40.79 37.70
CA ALA A 163 7.96 -39.60 37.10
C ALA A 163 7.53 -39.39 35.63
N GLU A 164 7.20 -40.47 34.91
CA GLU A 164 6.65 -40.41 33.54
C GLU A 164 5.26 -39.77 33.48
N HIS A 165 4.38 -40.06 34.44
CA HIS A 165 3.04 -39.46 34.50
C HIS A 165 3.10 -37.98 34.90
N LEU A 166 4.04 -37.60 35.78
CA LEU A 166 4.29 -36.19 36.12
C LEU A 166 4.72 -35.38 34.90
N LYS A 167 5.61 -35.92 34.06
CA LYS A 167 6.05 -35.27 32.81
C LYS A 167 4.88 -35.03 31.86
N ILE A 168 3.99 -36.00 31.70
CA ILE A 168 2.80 -35.89 30.84
C ILE A 168 1.87 -34.78 31.35
N LEU A 169 1.57 -34.74 32.66
CA LEU A 169 0.72 -33.70 33.25
C LEU A 169 1.35 -32.30 33.17
N THR A 170 2.68 -32.19 33.31
CA THR A 170 3.37 -30.91 33.13
C THR A 170 3.38 -30.47 31.67
N ALA A 171 3.55 -31.41 30.73
CA ALA A 171 3.50 -31.12 29.30
C ALA A 171 2.11 -30.65 28.87
N GLN A 172 1.06 -31.31 29.36
CA GLN A 172 -0.34 -30.88 29.14
C GLN A 172 -0.60 -29.47 29.69
N ARG A 173 -0.15 -29.17 30.92
CA ARG A 173 -0.28 -27.81 31.49
C ARG A 173 0.48 -26.76 30.69
N VAL A 174 1.67 -27.08 30.19
CA VAL A 174 2.46 -26.16 29.36
C VAL A 174 1.76 -25.92 28.03
N GLU A 175 1.18 -26.95 27.42
CA GLU A 175 0.42 -26.83 26.18
C GLU A 175 -0.86 -26.01 26.38
N GLU A 176 -1.62 -26.25 27.45
CA GLU A 176 -2.79 -25.45 27.83
C GLU A 176 -2.42 -23.97 28.04
N ASN A 177 -1.37 -23.70 28.81
CA ASN A 177 -0.87 -22.34 29.03
C ASN A 177 -0.44 -21.67 27.71
N LYS A 178 0.18 -22.43 26.80
CA LYS A 178 0.58 -21.93 25.49
C LYS A 178 -0.63 -21.57 24.64
N MET A 179 -1.66 -22.41 24.61
CA MET A 179 -2.91 -22.15 23.90
C MET A 179 -3.64 -20.93 24.48
N GLU A 180 -3.66 -20.77 25.81
CA GLU A 180 -4.21 -19.57 26.47
C GLU A 180 -3.41 -18.31 26.10
N LEU A 181 -2.08 -18.40 26.08
CA LEU A 181 -1.21 -17.29 25.70
C LEU A 181 -1.38 -16.90 24.23
N GLU A 182 -1.55 -17.87 23.33
CA GLU A 182 -1.87 -17.64 21.92
C GLU A 182 -3.25 -16.98 21.75
N LYS A 183 -4.27 -17.40 22.51
CA LYS A 183 -5.58 -16.76 22.51
C LYS A 183 -5.51 -15.31 22.98
N LEU A 184 -4.76 -15.03 24.05
CA LEU A 184 -4.53 -13.67 24.54
C LEU A 184 -3.76 -12.82 23.52
N LYS A 185 -2.75 -13.39 22.85
CA LYS A 185 -2.02 -12.72 21.77
C LYS A 185 -2.95 -12.37 20.60
N LYS A 186 -3.82 -13.30 20.20
CA LYS A 186 -4.82 -13.07 19.15
C LYS A 186 -5.79 -11.95 19.52
N GLN A 187 -6.27 -11.91 20.77
CA GLN A 187 -7.14 -10.83 21.24
C GLN A 187 -6.44 -9.46 21.28
N ARG A 188 -5.15 -9.41 21.64
CA ARG A 188 -4.36 -8.17 21.59
C ARG A 188 -4.22 -7.67 20.17
N LEU A 189 -3.85 -8.56 19.25
CA LEU A 189 -3.71 -8.24 17.83
C LEU A 189 -5.03 -7.79 17.21
N GLU A 190 -6.16 -8.40 17.61
CA GLU A 190 -7.48 -7.98 17.14
C GLU A 190 -7.83 -6.56 17.61
N ARG A 191 -7.60 -6.26 18.89
CA ARG A 191 -7.82 -4.91 19.44
C ARG A 191 -6.93 -3.87 18.77
N GLU A 192 -5.68 -4.23 18.51
CA GLU A 192 -4.73 -3.36 17.82
C GLU A 192 -5.20 -3.09 16.38
N ARG A 193 -5.62 -4.13 15.65
CA ARG A 193 -6.16 -3.99 14.29
C ARG A 193 -7.44 -3.14 14.27
N GLN A 194 -8.34 -3.33 15.24
CA GLN A 194 -9.55 -2.51 15.37
C GLN A 194 -9.21 -1.04 15.65
N LYS A 195 -8.25 -0.80 16.54
CA LYS A 195 -7.77 0.56 16.84
C LYS A 195 -7.13 1.21 15.62
N GLU A 196 -6.27 0.48 14.90
CA GLU A 196 -5.63 0.94 13.67
C GLU A 196 -6.66 1.22 12.57
N ALA A 197 -7.70 0.38 12.43
CA ALA A 197 -8.78 0.61 11.47
C ALA A 197 -9.57 1.89 11.80
N MET A 198 -9.94 2.09 13.06
CA MET A 198 -10.61 3.33 13.48
C MET A 198 -9.72 4.57 13.33
N GLU A 199 -8.42 4.45 13.59
CA GLU A 199 -7.47 5.54 13.40
C GLU A 199 -7.32 5.92 11.93
N LYS A 200 -7.22 4.92 11.03
CA LYS A 200 -7.20 5.14 9.57
C LYS A 200 -8.49 5.76 9.06
N GLU A 201 -9.65 5.31 9.56
CA GLU A 201 -10.94 5.91 9.19
C GLU A 201 -11.03 7.37 9.64
N LYS A 202 -10.57 7.67 10.87
CA LYS A 202 -10.51 9.04 11.38
C LYS A 202 -9.57 9.93 10.56
N GLU A 203 -8.38 9.43 10.21
CA GLU A 203 -7.42 10.15 9.36
C GLU A 203 -8.01 10.41 7.96
N PHE A 204 -8.67 9.40 7.37
CA PHE A 204 -9.32 9.53 6.08
C PHE A 204 -10.45 10.56 6.11
N LEU A 205 -11.32 10.52 7.13
CA LEU A 205 -12.37 11.53 7.33
C LEU A 205 -11.79 12.94 7.55
N GLN A 206 -10.67 13.05 8.26
CA GLN A 206 -9.99 14.32 8.45
C GLN A 206 -9.45 14.86 7.11
N ARG A 207 -8.80 14.01 6.30
CA ARG A 207 -8.31 14.39 4.97
C ARG A 207 -9.44 14.81 4.04
N ILE A 208 -10.58 14.13 4.07
CA ILE A 208 -11.77 14.53 3.29
C ILE A 208 -12.23 15.92 3.72
N LYS A 209 -12.40 16.15 5.03
CA LYS A 209 -12.83 17.46 5.55
C LYS A 209 -11.86 18.58 5.17
N GLU A 210 -10.56 18.32 5.26
CA GLU A 210 -9.52 19.27 4.84
C GLU A 210 -9.62 19.54 3.33
N ALA A 211 -9.79 18.50 2.50
CA ALA A 211 -9.96 18.66 1.05
C ALA A 211 -11.23 19.44 0.68
N GLU A 212 -12.36 19.18 1.35
CA GLU A 212 -13.59 19.95 1.17
C GLU A 212 -13.41 21.41 1.56
N TYR A 213 -12.72 21.68 2.67
CA TYR A 213 -12.39 23.04 3.10
C TYR A 213 -11.52 23.77 2.08
N TYR A 214 -10.47 23.14 1.57
CA TYR A 214 -9.61 23.73 0.53
C TYR A 214 -10.39 24.00 -0.76
N ARG A 215 -11.28 23.09 -1.17
CA ARG A 215 -12.11 23.27 -2.36
C ARG A 215 -13.07 24.45 -2.23
N GLU A 216 -13.69 24.61 -1.06
CA GLU A 216 -14.59 25.74 -0.83
C GLU A 216 -13.81 27.07 -0.78
N TRP A 217 -12.60 27.05 -0.22
CA TRP A 217 -11.71 28.20 -0.21
C TRP A 217 -11.27 28.60 -1.63
N GLU A 218 -10.89 27.64 -2.48
CA GLU A 218 -10.55 27.86 -3.89
C GLU A 218 -11.71 28.52 -4.65
N LYS A 219 -12.94 28.02 -4.48
CA LYS A 219 -14.13 28.66 -5.08
C LYS A 219 -14.35 30.09 -4.59
N GLN A 220 -14.09 30.37 -3.32
CA GLN A 220 -14.20 31.72 -2.77
C GLN A 220 -13.13 32.64 -3.37
N GLU A 221 -11.91 32.14 -3.57
CA GLU A 221 -10.83 32.85 -4.26
C GLU A 221 -11.20 33.15 -5.73
N ASP A 222 -11.69 32.16 -6.48
CA ASP A 222 -12.15 32.34 -7.88
C ASP A 222 -13.27 33.38 -7.97
N SER A 223 -14.27 33.31 -7.09
CA SER A 223 -15.36 34.29 -6.99
C SER A 223 -14.82 35.69 -6.65
N PHE A 224 -13.81 35.79 -5.79
CA PHE A 224 -13.15 37.06 -5.51
C PHE A 224 -12.44 37.61 -6.75
N HIS A 225 -11.67 36.78 -7.46
CA HIS A 225 -11.00 37.18 -8.71
C HIS A 225 -12.01 37.67 -9.76
N TYR A 226 -13.10 36.93 -9.97
CA TYR A 226 -14.18 37.34 -10.86
C TYR A 226 -14.75 38.72 -10.49
N ASN A 227 -15.09 38.92 -9.22
CA ASN A 227 -15.62 40.20 -8.73
C ASN A 227 -14.60 41.34 -8.85
N GLN A 228 -13.32 41.07 -8.63
CA GLN A 228 -12.25 42.06 -8.82
C GLN A 228 -12.10 42.46 -10.30
N VAL A 229 -12.13 41.49 -11.22
CA VAL A 229 -12.10 41.76 -12.67
C VAL A 229 -13.29 42.62 -13.08
N ARG A 230 -14.50 42.27 -12.62
CA ARG A 230 -15.72 43.05 -12.89
C ARG A 230 -15.64 44.47 -12.32
N LEU A 231 -15.24 44.62 -11.06
CA LEU A 231 -15.09 45.93 -10.43
C LEU A 231 -14.06 46.79 -11.17
N ARG A 232 -12.93 46.20 -11.57
CA ARG A 232 -11.88 46.91 -12.31
C ARG A 232 -12.36 47.33 -13.70
N SER A 233 -13.12 46.49 -14.39
CA SER A 233 -13.78 46.83 -15.66
C SER A 233 -14.69 48.04 -15.47
N LYS A 234 -15.61 47.99 -14.50
CA LYS A 234 -16.53 49.08 -14.17
C LYS A 234 -15.80 50.42 -13.94
N ILE A 235 -14.73 50.42 -13.14
CA ILE A 235 -13.93 51.62 -12.87
C ILE A 235 -13.27 52.16 -14.16
N ARG A 236 -12.77 51.30 -15.05
CA ARG A 236 -12.14 51.77 -16.30
C ARG A 236 -13.14 52.39 -17.26
N ILE A 237 -14.35 51.85 -17.31
CA ILE A 237 -15.44 52.40 -18.10
C ILE A 237 -15.81 53.79 -17.57
N THR A 238 -16.01 53.93 -16.25
CA THR A 238 -16.32 55.24 -15.64
C THR A 238 -15.21 56.26 -15.82
N ASP A 239 -13.95 55.83 -15.80
CA ASP A 239 -12.78 56.70 -15.99
C ASP A 239 -12.52 57.06 -17.47
N GLY A 240 -13.30 56.55 -18.43
CA GLY A 240 -13.12 56.82 -19.87
C GLY A 240 -11.89 56.16 -20.49
N ARG A 241 -11.34 55.13 -19.84
CA ARG A 241 -10.13 54.38 -20.26
C ARG A 241 -10.43 52.88 -20.38
N ALA A 242 -11.63 52.58 -20.87
CA ALA A 242 -12.11 51.22 -21.06
C ALA A 242 -11.23 50.46 -22.04
N LYS A 243 -10.94 49.19 -21.73
CA LYS A 243 -10.39 48.27 -22.71
C LYS A 243 -11.51 47.68 -23.57
N PRO A 244 -11.22 47.16 -24.77
CA PRO A 244 -12.21 46.47 -25.59
C PRO A 244 -12.95 45.35 -24.84
N ILE A 245 -12.24 44.55 -24.03
CA ILE A 245 -12.87 43.49 -23.20
C ILE A 245 -13.88 44.06 -22.19
N ASP A 246 -13.60 45.22 -21.61
CA ASP A 246 -14.47 45.84 -20.60
C ASP A 246 -15.80 46.25 -21.25
N LEU A 247 -15.75 46.81 -22.46
CA LEU A 247 -16.92 47.23 -23.24
C LEU A 247 -17.70 46.02 -23.77
N LEU A 248 -17.03 44.96 -24.22
CA LEU A 248 -17.68 43.74 -24.70
C LEU A 248 -18.38 42.99 -23.54
N ALA A 249 -17.72 42.87 -22.39
CA ALA A 249 -18.31 42.24 -21.21
C ALA A 249 -19.55 42.98 -20.68
N HIS A 250 -19.67 44.29 -20.95
CA HIS A 250 -20.82 45.08 -20.53
C HIS A 250 -22.14 44.60 -21.16
N TYR A 251 -22.13 44.03 -22.37
CA TYR A 251 -23.33 43.59 -23.09
C TYR A 251 -24.03 42.37 -22.46
N ILE A 252 -23.32 41.61 -21.62
CA ILE A 252 -23.82 40.39 -20.98
C ILE A 252 -24.00 40.55 -19.46
N ASN A 253 -23.60 41.69 -18.91
CA ASN A 253 -23.66 41.97 -17.48
C ASN A 253 -24.90 42.81 -17.16
N ASP A 254 -25.99 42.17 -16.77
CA ASP A 254 -27.27 42.81 -16.41
C ASP A 254 -27.15 43.79 -15.21
N ASP A 255 -26.10 43.69 -14.39
CA ASP A 255 -25.91 44.51 -13.19
C ASP A 255 -25.35 45.92 -13.47
N ASP A 256 -25.01 46.23 -14.73
CA ASP A 256 -24.26 47.43 -15.11
C ASP A 256 -25.08 48.50 -15.85
N ASP A 257 -26.42 48.40 -15.85
CA ASP A 257 -27.39 49.35 -16.47
C ASP A 257 -27.21 50.83 -16.07
N ASP A 258 -26.50 51.11 -14.97
CA ASP A 258 -26.21 52.47 -14.48
C ASP A 258 -25.11 53.20 -15.29
N LEU A 259 -24.38 52.50 -16.16
CA LEU A 259 -23.32 53.09 -16.97
C LEU A 259 -23.93 53.77 -18.21
N ALA A 260 -23.70 55.07 -18.35
CA ALA A 260 -24.09 55.84 -19.55
C ALA A 260 -23.18 55.56 -20.76
N VAL A 261 -23.01 54.28 -21.10
CA VAL A 261 -22.24 53.83 -22.27
C VAL A 261 -23.19 53.76 -23.46
N GLU A 262 -22.82 54.43 -24.55
CA GLU A 262 -23.55 54.33 -25.81
C GLU A 262 -23.38 52.92 -26.38
N MET A 263 -24.50 52.21 -26.54
CA MET A 263 -24.50 50.82 -26.97
C MET A 263 -24.19 50.73 -28.48
N HIS A 264 -22.94 50.45 -28.82
CA HIS A 264 -22.51 50.21 -30.20
C HIS A 264 -22.64 48.74 -30.61
N GLU A 265 -22.46 48.44 -31.90
CA GLU A 265 -22.29 47.06 -32.34
C GLU A 265 -20.94 46.51 -31.82
N PRO A 266 -20.88 45.29 -31.23
CA PRO A 266 -19.64 44.72 -30.67
C PRO A 266 -18.45 44.74 -31.65
N SER A 267 -18.71 44.52 -32.94
CA SER A 267 -17.71 44.59 -34.02
C SER A 267 -17.02 45.95 -34.13
N THR A 268 -17.68 47.03 -33.70
CA THR A 268 -17.15 48.40 -33.76
C THR A 268 -15.92 48.55 -32.87
N TYR A 269 -15.90 47.88 -31.72
CA TYR A 269 -14.77 47.94 -30.78
C TYR A 269 -13.56 47.16 -31.27
N LEU A 270 -13.72 46.31 -32.30
CA LEU A 270 -12.64 45.55 -32.93
C LEU A 270 -11.92 46.38 -34.01
N ASN A 271 -12.60 47.38 -34.58
CA ASN A 271 -12.07 48.18 -35.68
C ASN A 271 -10.93 49.10 -35.20
N GLY A 272 -9.77 49.02 -35.86
CA GLY A 272 -8.63 49.89 -35.61
C GLY A 272 -7.68 49.42 -34.51
N LEU A 273 -7.91 48.25 -33.92
CA LEU A 273 -6.96 47.60 -33.02
C LEU A 273 -5.74 47.05 -33.78
N THR A 274 -4.58 47.00 -33.11
CA THR A 274 -3.39 46.37 -33.69
C THR A 274 -3.44 44.85 -33.54
N ILE A 275 -2.60 44.13 -34.30
CA ILE A 275 -2.47 42.67 -34.19
C ILE A 275 -2.22 42.24 -32.73
N ARG A 276 -1.35 42.99 -32.01
CA ARG A 276 -1.04 42.67 -30.62
C ARG A 276 -2.22 42.91 -29.68
N ASP A 277 -2.97 43.97 -29.91
CA ASP A 277 -4.15 44.26 -29.07
C ASP A 277 -5.27 43.22 -29.28
N LEU A 278 -5.41 42.69 -30.50
CA LEU A 278 -6.35 41.59 -30.79
C LEU A 278 -5.88 40.26 -30.17
N GLU A 279 -4.57 39.97 -30.16
CA GLU A 279 -4.01 38.81 -29.46
C GLU A 279 -4.22 38.91 -27.95
N ASP A 280 -3.98 40.08 -27.37
CA ASP A 280 -4.24 40.37 -25.95
C ASP A 280 -5.75 40.26 -25.65
N LEU A 281 -6.62 40.75 -26.53
CA LEU A 281 -8.07 40.64 -26.38
C LEU A 281 -8.53 39.18 -26.39
N LEU A 282 -7.99 38.33 -27.27
CA LEU A 282 -8.30 36.89 -27.28
C LEU A 282 -7.86 36.19 -25.98
N ALA A 283 -6.73 36.60 -25.40
CA ALA A 283 -6.29 36.10 -24.10
C ALA A 283 -7.21 36.57 -22.97
N ASP A 284 -7.57 37.87 -22.98
CA ASP A 284 -8.48 38.46 -21.99
C ASP A 284 -9.89 37.81 -22.05
N ILE A 285 -10.42 37.55 -23.26
CA ILE A 285 -11.71 36.84 -23.46
C ILE A 285 -11.66 35.46 -22.82
N LYS A 286 -10.61 34.66 -23.09
CA LYS A 286 -10.48 33.30 -22.53
C LYS A 286 -10.51 33.30 -21.01
N VAL A 287 -9.71 34.18 -20.39
CA VAL A 287 -9.67 34.31 -18.93
C VAL A 287 -11.03 34.74 -18.37
N TYR A 288 -11.69 35.70 -19.03
CA TYR A 288 -12.99 36.18 -18.59
C TYR A 288 -14.06 35.08 -18.68
N THR A 289 -14.12 34.35 -19.80
CA THR A 289 -15.05 33.24 -20.01
C THR A 289 -14.80 32.12 -19.00
N GLU A 290 -13.55 31.78 -18.66
CA GLU A 290 -13.24 30.77 -17.64
C GLU A 290 -13.73 31.18 -16.25
N LEU A 291 -13.44 32.41 -15.82
CA LEU A 291 -13.89 32.95 -14.54
C LEU A 291 -15.44 33.01 -14.46
N GLU A 292 -16.08 33.42 -15.55
CA GLU A 292 -17.52 33.49 -15.66
C GLU A 292 -18.17 32.10 -15.63
N GLN A 293 -17.60 31.11 -16.34
CA GLN A 293 -18.09 29.73 -16.32
C GLN A 293 -17.98 29.11 -14.93
N GLN A 294 -16.87 29.33 -14.23
CA GLN A 294 -16.68 28.82 -12.86
C GLN A 294 -17.74 29.38 -11.91
N GLN A 295 -18.01 30.69 -11.98
CA GLN A 295 -18.97 31.37 -11.12
C GLN A 295 -20.44 31.09 -11.49
N LYS A 296 -20.77 31.11 -12.80
CA LYS A 296 -22.14 30.90 -13.32
C LYS A 296 -22.46 29.43 -13.58
N SER A 297 -21.58 28.47 -13.26
CA SER A 297 -21.77 27.02 -13.50
C SER A 297 -23.06 26.42 -12.90
N GLY A 298 -23.72 27.12 -11.96
CA GLY A 298 -25.01 26.73 -11.39
C GLY A 298 -26.25 27.46 -11.95
N ILE A 299 -26.09 28.42 -12.87
CA ILE A 299 -27.16 29.31 -13.34
C ILE A 299 -27.51 29.00 -14.80
N LYS A 300 -28.82 28.95 -15.12
CA LYS A 300 -29.36 28.65 -16.47
C LYS A 300 -28.95 29.64 -17.58
N SER A 301 -28.26 30.74 -17.28
CA SER A 301 -27.83 31.78 -18.24
C SER A 301 -26.64 31.37 -19.11
N ASN A 302 -26.01 30.22 -18.85
CA ASN A 302 -24.71 29.86 -19.41
C ASN A 302 -24.69 29.77 -20.96
N TYR A 303 -25.79 29.36 -21.60
CA TYR A 303 -25.76 29.07 -23.04
C TYR A 303 -25.60 30.32 -23.92
N TYR A 304 -26.38 31.38 -23.67
CA TYR A 304 -26.32 32.59 -24.49
C TYR A 304 -25.04 33.41 -24.22
N ASP A 305 -24.59 33.47 -22.97
CA ASP A 305 -23.34 34.13 -22.58
C ASP A 305 -22.13 33.41 -23.22
N ALA A 306 -22.12 32.07 -23.21
CA ALA A 306 -21.07 31.29 -23.85
C ALA A 306 -21.07 31.44 -25.38
N GLN A 307 -22.25 31.42 -26.01
CA GLN A 307 -22.39 31.63 -27.45
C GLN A 307 -21.92 33.04 -27.83
N TYR A 308 -22.28 34.07 -27.05
CA TYR A 308 -21.80 35.43 -27.24
C TYR A 308 -20.27 35.49 -27.27
N TRP A 309 -19.59 34.94 -26.25
CA TRP A 309 -18.14 34.94 -26.22
C TRP A 309 -17.51 34.14 -27.37
N GLN A 310 -18.14 33.05 -27.79
CA GLN A 310 -17.70 32.28 -28.96
C GLN A 310 -17.81 33.09 -30.26
N ASP A 311 -18.90 33.83 -30.44
CA ASP A 311 -19.12 34.68 -31.60
C ASP A 311 -18.09 35.82 -31.61
N ILE A 312 -17.89 36.51 -30.48
CA ILE A 312 -16.87 37.57 -30.34
C ILE A 312 -15.45 37.03 -30.59
N THR A 313 -15.13 35.83 -30.09
CA THR A 313 -13.84 35.16 -30.36
C THR A 313 -13.66 34.95 -31.86
N THR A 314 -14.69 34.43 -32.53
CA THR A 314 -14.67 34.16 -33.98
C THR A 314 -14.44 35.45 -34.79
N ILE A 315 -15.14 36.52 -34.44
CA ILE A 315 -14.98 37.82 -35.13
C ILE A 315 -13.58 38.39 -34.88
N THR A 316 -13.07 38.28 -33.65
CA THR A 316 -11.73 38.76 -33.28
C THR A 316 -10.62 37.98 -34.02
N GLU A 317 -10.77 36.66 -34.15
CA GLU A 317 -9.85 35.80 -34.91
C GLU A 317 -9.87 36.13 -36.41
N ASP A 318 -11.05 36.37 -37.00
CA ASP A 318 -11.18 36.77 -38.39
C ASP A 318 -10.52 38.13 -38.67
N GLU A 319 -10.74 39.12 -37.80
CA GLU A 319 -10.11 40.44 -37.94
C GLU A 319 -8.59 40.37 -37.81
N LEU A 320 -8.10 39.58 -36.86
CA LEU A 320 -6.69 39.30 -36.69
C LEU A 320 -6.10 38.60 -37.93
N ALA A 321 -6.83 37.64 -38.52
CA ALA A 321 -6.43 36.98 -39.76
C ALA A 321 -6.38 37.96 -40.94
N LYS A 322 -7.34 38.88 -41.07
CA LYS A 322 -7.31 39.94 -42.08
C LYS A 322 -6.09 40.85 -41.93
N LEU A 323 -5.78 41.31 -40.72
CA LEU A 323 -4.61 42.15 -40.48
C LEU A 323 -3.29 41.40 -40.72
N ARG A 324 -3.22 40.11 -40.39
CA ARG A 324 -2.07 39.26 -40.73
C ARG A 324 -1.90 39.09 -42.24
N LYS A 325 -2.99 38.90 -42.99
CA LYS A 325 -2.97 38.84 -44.46
C LYS A 325 -2.58 40.17 -45.09
N LEU A 326 -3.08 41.29 -44.55
CA LEU A 326 -2.73 42.62 -45.04
C LEU A 326 -1.25 42.95 -44.75
N SER A 327 -0.75 42.59 -43.56
CA SER A 327 0.66 42.78 -43.24
C SER A 327 1.57 41.89 -44.10
N SER A 328 1.22 40.62 -44.33
CA SER A 328 2.00 39.74 -45.21
C SER A 328 2.04 40.26 -46.66
N GLN A 329 0.92 40.77 -47.17
CA GLN A 329 0.85 41.42 -48.49
C GLN A 329 1.69 42.69 -48.59
N LEU A 330 1.85 43.44 -47.49
CA LEU A 330 2.62 44.69 -47.46
C LEU A 330 4.14 44.46 -47.47
N TYR A 331 4.62 43.38 -46.84
CA TYR A 331 6.05 43.09 -46.68
C TYR A 331 6.62 42.09 -47.68
N HIS A 332 5.77 41.30 -48.36
CA HIS A 332 6.24 40.27 -49.31
C HIS A 332 5.88 40.64 -50.75
N ASP A 333 6.91 40.89 -51.55
CA ASP A 333 6.81 41.07 -52.99
C ASP A 333 6.21 39.81 -53.64
N GLN A 334 4.93 39.90 -53.98
CA GLN A 334 4.17 39.07 -54.92
C GLN A 334 4.63 37.60 -55.07
N ARG A 335 4.56 36.79 -54.01
CA ARG A 335 4.52 35.33 -54.21
C ARG A 335 3.18 34.95 -54.82
N ILE A 336 3.24 34.27 -55.96
CA ILE A 336 2.11 33.94 -56.84
C ILE A 336 1.05 33.05 -56.15
N ASP A 337 1.41 32.37 -55.05
CA ASP A 337 0.51 31.47 -54.31
C ASP A 337 -0.52 32.19 -53.42
N ASP A 338 -0.22 33.39 -52.89
CA ASP A 338 -1.15 34.11 -51.98
C ASP A 338 -2.38 34.69 -52.72
N ARG A 339 -2.33 34.77 -54.06
CA ARG A 339 -3.46 35.25 -54.88
C ARG A 339 -4.60 34.24 -54.97
N ARG A 340 -4.40 32.99 -54.53
CA ARG A 340 -5.38 31.90 -54.69
C ARG A 340 -6.20 31.60 -53.42
N GLU A 341 -5.85 32.14 -52.27
CA GLU A 341 -6.49 31.82 -50.97
C GLU A 341 -7.50 32.87 -50.47
N GLY A 342 -8.05 33.70 -51.37
CA GLY A 342 -9.06 34.71 -51.05
C GLY A 342 -10.36 34.52 -51.84
N ILE A 343 -11.50 34.67 -51.17
CA ILE A 343 -12.80 34.79 -51.85
C ILE A 343 -12.74 36.04 -52.74
N ASN A 344 -13.24 35.94 -53.97
CA ASN A 344 -13.28 37.08 -54.89
C ASN A 344 -14.10 38.22 -54.29
N THR A 345 -13.63 39.46 -54.39
CA THR A 345 -14.28 40.63 -53.79
C THR A 345 -15.74 40.81 -54.24
N ALA A 346 -16.07 40.46 -55.49
CA ALA A 346 -17.45 40.50 -55.98
C ALA A 346 -18.33 39.45 -55.28
N VAL A 347 -17.82 38.22 -55.13
CA VAL A 347 -18.51 37.15 -54.39
C VAL A 347 -18.68 37.54 -52.92
N PHE A 348 -17.67 38.17 -52.31
CA PHE A 348 -17.78 38.69 -50.96
C PHE A 348 -18.87 39.77 -50.84
N GLN A 349 -18.95 40.71 -51.79
CA GLN A 349 -20.02 41.71 -51.82
C GLN A 349 -21.40 41.07 -51.92
N ASP A 350 -21.61 40.18 -52.88
CA ASP A 350 -22.89 39.46 -53.05
C ASP A 350 -23.26 38.69 -51.76
N VAL A 351 -22.29 38.00 -51.16
CA VAL A 351 -22.48 37.27 -49.90
C VAL A 351 -22.86 38.22 -48.77
N THR A 352 -22.15 39.34 -48.60
CA THR A 352 -22.49 40.34 -47.57
C THR A 352 -23.87 40.96 -47.79
N GLU A 353 -24.25 41.26 -49.03
CA GLU A 353 -25.58 41.77 -49.35
C GLU A 353 -26.66 40.74 -49.07
N THR A 354 -26.40 39.46 -49.36
CA THR A 354 -27.35 38.41 -48.99
C THR A 354 -27.54 38.32 -47.49
N PHE A 355 -26.54 38.59 -46.64
CA PHE A 355 -26.70 38.48 -45.18
C PHE A 355 -27.14 39.78 -44.48
N LYS A 356 -26.98 40.95 -45.12
CA LYS A 356 -27.41 42.24 -44.57
C LYS A 356 -28.92 42.29 -44.34
N ASN A 357 -29.33 42.91 -43.22
CA ASN A 357 -30.72 43.16 -42.81
C ASN A 357 -31.61 41.92 -42.59
N LYS A 358 -31.03 40.72 -42.52
CA LYS A 358 -31.78 39.50 -42.18
C LYS A 358 -31.92 39.34 -40.66
N THR A 359 -33.05 38.80 -40.22
CA THR A 359 -33.25 38.51 -38.78
C THR A 359 -32.52 37.22 -38.39
N PRO A 360 -32.24 36.99 -37.08
CA PRO A 360 -31.57 35.77 -36.62
C PRO A 360 -32.27 34.49 -37.10
N GLN A 361 -33.60 34.47 -37.02
CA GLN A 361 -34.43 33.37 -37.50
C GLN A 361 -34.31 33.14 -39.01
N GLN A 362 -34.15 34.20 -39.80
CA GLN A 362 -33.96 34.09 -41.25
C GLN A 362 -32.56 33.57 -41.59
N LEU A 363 -31.55 33.89 -40.77
CA LEU A 363 -30.19 33.38 -40.92
C LEU A 363 -30.11 31.90 -40.57
N GLU A 364 -30.73 31.46 -39.46
CA GLU A 364 -30.84 30.04 -39.09
C GLU A 364 -31.55 29.23 -40.20
N GLN A 365 -32.63 29.77 -40.78
CA GLN A 365 -33.31 29.10 -41.90
C GLN A 365 -32.44 28.99 -43.15
N LEU A 366 -31.52 29.93 -43.38
CA LEU A 366 -30.58 29.84 -44.49
C LEU A 366 -29.48 28.82 -44.19
N GLU A 367 -28.98 28.77 -42.96
CA GLU A 367 -28.04 27.75 -42.50
C GLU A 367 -28.63 26.35 -42.68
N GLN A 368 -29.89 26.12 -42.28
CA GLN A 368 -30.56 24.82 -42.45
C GLN A 368 -30.80 24.43 -43.92
N ARG A 369 -30.72 25.38 -44.85
CA ARG A 369 -30.94 25.16 -46.29
C ARG A 369 -29.64 24.95 -47.07
N ILE A 370 -28.49 25.19 -46.44
CA ILE A 370 -27.15 24.90 -46.96
C ILE A 370 -26.80 23.47 -46.54
#